data_AF-A0A497TA28-F1
#
_entry.id   AF-A0A497TA28-F1
#
_cell.length_a   1.000
_cell.length_b   1.000
_cell.length_c   1.000
_cell.angle_alpha   90.00
_cell.angle_beta   90.00
_cell.angle_gamma   90.00
#
_symmetry.space_group_name_H-M   'P 1'
#
loop_
_entity.id
_entity.type
_entity.pdbx_description
1 polymer ?
#
loop_
_entity_poly.entity_id
_entity_poly.type
_entity_poly.pdbx_seq_one_letter_code
_entity_poly.pdbx_strand_id
1 'polypeptide(L)'
;MARKNYDASLKEELIKKVSEGHSYNQLAKTYNIHPFTISKWCKQAGVESKYKKRYIDDDMLISLIYKLKVASLRDLHRETAIAYSTLINRLDKLADKGMIKKCRLPRVISKNSKGKEVLRGYIGKTIYYLSDKALSEWIIERASRKISTDLKKSINNIFGDIGIKIKFD
;
A
#
# COMPACT_ATOMS: atom_id res chain seq x y z
N MET A 1 15.01 10.20 -37.77
CA MET A 1 15.67 9.81 -36.52
C MET A 1 16.66 8.69 -36.81
N ALA A 2 17.96 8.89 -36.53
CA ALA A 2 18.97 7.87 -36.75
C ALA A 2 18.73 6.65 -35.84
N ARG A 3 18.85 5.43 -36.38
CA ARG A 3 18.82 4.20 -35.58
C ARG A 3 20.11 4.14 -34.75
N LYS A 4 19.99 4.18 -33.43
CA LYS A 4 21.12 3.92 -32.53
C LYS A 4 21.50 2.45 -32.67
N ASN A 5 22.67 2.17 -33.23
CA ASN A 5 23.22 0.82 -33.28
C ASN A 5 23.83 0.49 -31.91
N TYR A 6 23.34 -0.58 -31.30
CA TYR A 6 23.86 -1.10 -30.04
C TYR A 6 24.84 -2.22 -30.34
N ASP A 7 25.89 -2.31 -29.53
CA ASP A 7 26.88 -3.37 -29.65
C ASP A 7 26.27 -4.76 -29.38
N ALA A 8 26.81 -5.78 -30.06
CA ALA A 8 26.32 -7.14 -29.96
C ALA A 8 26.53 -7.73 -28.55
N SER A 9 27.67 -7.43 -27.91
CA SER A 9 27.99 -7.92 -26.56
C SER A 9 27.00 -7.42 -25.51
N LEU A 10 26.61 -6.14 -25.62
CA LEU A 10 25.61 -5.52 -24.75
C LEU A 10 24.24 -6.17 -24.92
N LYS A 11 23.86 -6.52 -26.14
CA LYS A 11 22.59 -7.22 -26.41
C LYS A 11 22.56 -8.58 -25.71
N GLU A 12 23.63 -9.36 -25.81
CA GLU A 12 23.72 -10.67 -25.17
C GLU A 12 23.70 -10.57 -23.64
N GLU A 13 24.43 -9.61 -23.06
CA GLU A 13 24.44 -9.36 -21.62
C GLU A 13 23.03 -9.09 -21.08
N LEU A 14 22.25 -8.25 -21.78
CA LEU A 14 20.91 -7.87 -21.37
C LEU A 14 19.92 -9.03 -21.48
N ILE A 15 20.04 -9.86 -22.51
CA ILE A 15 19.22 -11.08 -22.66
C ILE A 15 19.51 -12.04 -21.50
N LYS A 16 20.79 -12.24 -21.15
CA LYS A 16 21.18 -13.08 -20.01
C LYS A 16 20.60 -12.57 -18.69
N LYS A 17 20.71 -11.26 -18.41
CA LYS A 17 20.14 -10.68 -17.17
C LYS A 17 18.62 -10.84 -17.07
N VAL A 18 17.91 -10.79 -18.20
CA VAL A 18 16.46 -11.06 -18.25
C VAL A 18 16.15 -12.52 -17.94
N SER A 19 16.93 -13.46 -18.49
CA SER A 19 16.74 -14.90 -18.21
C SER A 19 17.05 -15.27 -16.75
N GLU A 20 17.90 -14.48 -16.09
CA GLU A 20 18.18 -14.50 -14.66
C GLU A 20 17.08 -13.82 -13.81
N GLY A 21 16.10 -13.15 -14.43
CA GLY A 21 14.92 -12.60 -13.75
C GLY A 21 14.91 -11.08 -13.55
N HIS A 22 15.85 -10.34 -14.13
CA HIS A 22 15.82 -8.88 -14.10
C HIS A 22 14.68 -8.31 -14.96
N SER A 23 14.05 -7.23 -14.50
CA SER A 23 12.99 -6.57 -15.27
C SER A 23 13.55 -5.70 -16.39
N TYR A 24 12.85 -5.61 -17.52
CA TYR A 24 13.22 -4.71 -18.62
C TYR A 24 13.35 -3.25 -18.17
N ASN A 25 12.50 -2.79 -17.23
CA ASN A 25 12.54 -1.42 -16.74
C ASN A 25 13.76 -1.13 -15.86
N GLN A 26 14.21 -2.12 -15.08
CA GLN A 26 15.43 -1.99 -14.30
C GLN A 26 16.64 -1.87 -15.23
N LEU A 27 16.75 -2.78 -16.20
CA LEU A 27 17.82 -2.75 -17.20
C LEU A 27 17.78 -1.48 -18.06
N ALA A 28 16.58 -1.01 -18.43
CA ALA A 28 16.42 0.22 -19.19
C ALA A 28 17.03 1.44 -18.49
N LYS A 29 16.83 1.55 -17.17
CA LYS A 29 17.41 2.62 -16.36
C LYS A 29 18.92 2.47 -16.21
N THR A 30 19.41 1.27 -15.94
CA THR A 30 20.83 1.01 -15.73
C THR A 30 21.67 1.26 -16.98
N TYR A 31 21.18 0.82 -18.15
CA TYR A 31 21.94 0.88 -19.40
C TYR A 31 21.52 2.05 -20.31
N ASN A 32 20.56 2.88 -19.87
CA ASN A 32 19.98 3.98 -20.64
C ASN A 32 19.47 3.53 -22.03
N ILE A 33 18.72 2.42 -22.04
CA ILE A 33 18.12 1.83 -23.23
C ILE A 33 16.61 1.78 -23.04
N HIS A 34 15.84 2.12 -24.08
CA HIS A 34 14.39 2.05 -23.99
C HIS A 34 13.92 0.59 -23.73
N PRO A 35 13.02 0.33 -22.75
CA PRO A 35 12.64 -1.03 -22.37
C PRO A 35 12.03 -1.84 -23.51
N PHE A 36 11.39 -1.17 -24.48
CA PHE A 36 10.89 -1.80 -25.70
C PHE A 36 12.01 -2.44 -26.54
N THR A 37 13.18 -1.81 -26.62
CA THR A 37 14.33 -2.33 -27.35
C THR A 37 14.84 -3.62 -26.72
N ILE A 38 14.99 -3.63 -25.39
CA ILE A 38 15.40 -4.80 -24.61
C ILE A 38 14.38 -5.94 -24.79
N SER A 39 13.08 -5.62 -24.68
CA SER A 39 12.00 -6.60 -24.90
C SER A 39 12.05 -7.20 -26.30
N LYS A 40 12.28 -6.39 -27.33
CA LYS A 40 12.41 -6.85 -28.71
C LYS A 40 13.58 -7.83 -28.87
N TRP A 41 14.74 -7.54 -28.29
CA TRP A 41 15.89 -8.44 -28.34
C TRP A 41 15.63 -9.77 -27.63
N CYS A 42 15.02 -9.75 -26.46
CA CYS A 42 14.67 -10.97 -25.73
C CYS A 42 13.68 -11.82 -26.53
N LYS A 43 12.64 -11.21 -27.13
CA LYS A 43 11.69 -11.91 -28.01
C LYS A 43 12.36 -12.54 -29.23
N GLN A 44 13.28 -11.83 -29.88
CA GLN A 44 14.05 -12.35 -31.02
C GLN A 44 14.96 -13.52 -30.63
N ALA A 45 15.41 -13.57 -29.38
CA ALA A 45 16.23 -14.64 -28.83
C ALA A 45 15.39 -15.77 -28.19
N GLY A 46 14.06 -15.71 -28.24
CA GLY A 46 13.18 -16.70 -27.60
C GLY A 46 13.24 -16.68 -26.07
N VAL A 47 13.77 -15.62 -25.45
CA VAL A 47 13.90 -15.51 -23.99
C VAL A 47 12.66 -14.83 -23.41
N GLU A 48 11.92 -15.60 -22.62
CA GLU A 48 10.83 -15.08 -21.81
C GLU A 48 11.35 -14.47 -20.50
N SER A 49 10.77 -13.33 -20.13
CA SER A 49 11.07 -12.70 -18.86
C SER A 49 10.53 -13.53 -17.71
N LYS A 50 11.42 -14.07 -16.87
CA LYS A 50 11.05 -14.73 -15.60
C LYS A 50 10.61 -13.75 -14.53
N TYR A 51 10.72 -12.44 -14.77
CA TYR A 51 10.24 -11.43 -13.85
C TYR A 51 8.72 -11.53 -13.68
N LYS A 52 8.29 -12.01 -12.51
CA LYS A 52 6.89 -11.99 -12.11
C LYS A 52 6.55 -10.63 -11.52
N LYS A 53 5.58 -9.92 -12.11
CA LYS A 53 4.99 -8.76 -11.44
C LYS A 53 4.40 -9.24 -10.12
N ARG A 54 4.73 -8.57 -9.01
CA ARG A 54 4.01 -8.76 -7.75
C ARG A 54 2.57 -8.30 -7.98
N TYR A 55 1.67 -9.25 -8.04
CA TYR A 55 0.24 -9.02 -8.14
C TYR A 55 -0.39 -9.34 -6.80
N ILE A 56 -1.25 -8.45 -6.34
CA ILE A 56 -2.21 -8.73 -5.29
C ILE A 56 -3.57 -8.52 -5.94
N ASP A 57 -4.50 -9.43 -5.71
CA ASP A 57 -5.88 -9.24 -6.10
C ASP A 57 -6.65 -8.45 -5.02
N ASP A 58 -7.91 -8.12 -5.32
CA ASP A 58 -8.77 -7.34 -4.43
C ASP A 58 -9.08 -8.12 -3.15
N ASP A 59 -9.34 -9.43 -3.26
CA ASP A 59 -9.72 -10.31 -2.14
C ASP A 59 -8.59 -10.49 -1.13
N MET A 60 -7.34 -10.59 -1.60
CA MET A 60 -6.14 -10.63 -0.76
C MET A 60 -5.96 -9.33 0.02
N LEU A 61 -6.22 -8.17 -0.60
CA LEU A 61 -6.16 -6.88 0.12
C LEU A 61 -7.26 -6.78 1.18
N ILE A 62 -8.49 -7.17 0.84
CA ILE A 62 -9.61 -7.17 1.79
C ILE A 62 -9.33 -8.11 2.95
N SER A 63 -8.85 -9.33 2.68
CA SER A 63 -8.48 -10.31 3.70
C SER A 63 -7.34 -9.82 4.59
N LEU A 64 -6.38 -9.09 4.03
CA LEU A 64 -5.31 -8.49 4.80
C LEU A 64 -5.82 -7.37 5.72
N ILE A 65 -6.72 -6.51 5.23
CA ILE A 65 -7.37 -5.47 6.04
C ILE A 65 -8.26 -6.09 7.12
N TYR A 66 -8.98 -7.18 6.80
CA TYR A 66 -9.73 -7.96 7.78
C TYR A 66 -8.83 -8.43 8.92
N LYS A 67 -7.70 -9.08 8.59
CA LYS A 67 -6.72 -9.58 9.56
C LYS A 67 -6.14 -8.46 10.43
N LEU A 68 -5.81 -7.32 9.84
CA LEU A 68 -5.25 -6.17 10.55
C LEU A 68 -6.30 -5.35 11.31
N LYS A 69 -7.59 -5.54 10.98
CA LYS A 69 -8.77 -4.72 11.34
C LYS A 69 -8.71 -3.28 10.82
N VAL A 70 -7.57 -2.62 11.00
CA VAL A 70 -7.24 -1.29 10.50
C VAL A 70 -5.82 -1.30 9.94
N ALA A 71 -5.65 -0.82 8.72
CA ALA A 71 -4.35 -0.78 8.05
C ALA A 71 -4.01 0.62 7.55
N SER A 72 -2.75 1.03 7.67
CA SER A 72 -2.21 2.15 6.91
C SER A 72 -1.52 1.64 5.64
N LEU A 73 -1.22 2.54 4.69
CA LEU A 73 -0.41 2.21 3.52
C LEU A 73 0.93 1.54 3.90
N ARG A 74 1.54 1.97 5.01
CA ARG A 74 2.81 1.42 5.48
C ARG A 74 2.65 -0.03 5.95
N ASP A 75 1.53 -0.35 6.62
CA ASP A 75 1.23 -1.71 7.05
C ASP A 75 1.06 -2.60 5.82
N LEU A 76 0.21 -2.19 4.88
CA LEU A 76 -0.03 -2.95 3.65
C LEU A 76 1.24 -3.12 2.81
N HIS A 77 2.09 -2.10 2.71
CA HIS A 77 3.37 -2.21 2.04
C HIS A 77 4.30 -3.21 2.73
N ARG A 78 4.37 -3.21 4.06
CA ARG A 78 5.22 -4.16 4.80
C ARG A 78 4.76 -5.60 4.59
N GLU A 79 3.45 -5.85 4.61
CA GLU A 79 2.90 -7.21 4.50
C GLU A 79 2.94 -7.76 3.06
N THR A 80 2.83 -6.88 2.05
CA THR A 80 2.71 -7.31 0.64
C THR A 80 3.98 -7.07 -0.18
N ALA A 81 4.85 -6.17 0.30
CA ALA A 81 5.98 -5.63 -0.44
C ALA A 81 5.58 -5.05 -1.82
N ILE A 82 4.36 -4.56 -1.96
CA ILE A 82 3.82 -3.90 -3.16
C ILE A 82 4.03 -2.40 -3.07
N ALA A 83 4.34 -1.78 -4.20
CA ALA A 83 4.58 -0.33 -4.27
C ALA A 83 3.38 0.47 -3.76
N TYR A 84 3.65 1.57 -3.05
CA TYR A 84 2.63 2.46 -2.49
C TYR A 84 1.63 2.97 -3.54
N SER A 85 2.10 3.34 -4.73
CA SER A 85 1.23 3.82 -5.81
C SER A 85 0.22 2.77 -6.26
N THR A 86 0.66 1.51 -6.39
CA THR A 86 -0.23 0.38 -6.71
C THR A 86 -1.24 0.16 -5.59
N LEU A 87 -0.82 0.23 -4.33
CA LEU A 87 -1.73 0.09 -3.18
C LEU A 87 -2.78 1.21 -3.17
N ILE A 88 -2.37 2.47 -3.32
CA ILE A 88 -3.29 3.63 -3.36
C ILE A 88 -4.36 3.42 -4.45
N ASN A 89 -3.94 3.16 -5.69
CA ASN A 89 -4.86 3.00 -6.81
C ASN A 89 -5.86 1.85 -6.61
N ARG A 90 -5.45 0.76 -5.93
CA ARG A 90 -6.34 -0.38 -5.66
C ARG A 90 -7.25 -0.12 -4.47
N LEU A 91 -6.73 0.46 -3.40
CA LEU A 91 -7.52 0.78 -2.20
C LEU A 91 -8.56 1.86 -2.49
N ASP A 92 -8.24 2.84 -3.32
CA ASP A 92 -9.21 3.85 -3.76
C ASP A 92 -10.36 3.18 -4.52
N LYS A 93 -10.06 2.29 -5.48
CA LYS A 93 -11.09 1.51 -6.18
C LYS A 93 -11.94 0.65 -5.24
N LEU A 94 -11.33 0.01 -4.25
CA LEU A 94 -12.06 -0.80 -3.27
C LEU A 94 -12.97 0.06 -2.39
N ALA A 95 -12.52 1.26 -2.02
CA ALA A 95 -13.31 2.22 -1.26
C ALA A 95 -14.48 2.77 -2.08
N ASP A 96 -14.24 3.10 -3.34
CA ASP A 96 -15.28 3.60 -4.27
C ASP A 96 -16.37 2.54 -4.51
N LYS A 97 -16.00 1.25 -4.54
CA LYS A 97 -16.93 0.11 -4.59
C LYS A 97 -17.63 -0.16 -3.25
N GLY A 98 -17.28 0.53 -2.17
CA GLY A 98 -17.84 0.31 -0.83
C GLY A 98 -17.38 -0.99 -0.15
N MET A 99 -16.36 -1.68 -0.67
CA MET A 99 -15.83 -2.93 -0.09
C MET A 99 -14.99 -2.67 1.15
N ILE A 100 -14.40 -1.48 1.24
CA ILE A 100 -13.66 -0.98 2.40
C ILE A 100 -14.04 0.48 2.64
N LYS A 101 -13.73 0.98 3.82
CA LYS A 101 -13.76 2.41 4.15
C LYS A 101 -12.34 2.95 4.30
N LYS A 102 -12.18 4.25 4.06
CA LYS A 102 -10.93 4.97 4.28
C LYS A 102 -11.20 6.30 4.98
N CYS A 103 -10.31 6.70 5.89
CA CYS A 103 -10.35 8.04 6.47
C CYS A 103 -8.95 8.54 6.78
N ARG A 104 -8.76 9.85 6.75
CA ARG A 104 -7.48 10.49 7.08
C ARG A 104 -7.51 10.95 8.52
N LEU A 105 -6.63 10.40 9.36
CA LEU A 105 -6.51 10.86 10.73
C LEU A 105 -5.84 12.25 10.78
N PRO A 106 -6.29 13.13 11.69
CA PRO A 106 -5.72 14.47 11.83
C PRO A 106 -4.23 14.38 12.17
N ARG A 107 -3.44 15.29 11.58
CA ARG A 107 -1.99 15.37 11.83
C ARG A 107 -1.68 16.01 13.18
N VAL A 108 -2.50 16.97 13.58
CA VAL A 108 -2.35 17.70 14.83
C VAL A 108 -3.43 17.20 15.77
N ILE A 109 -2.98 16.54 16.84
CA ILE A 109 -3.83 16.14 17.96
C ILE A 109 -3.23 16.83 19.19
N SER A 110 -4.07 17.35 20.07
CA SER A 110 -3.62 17.98 21.32
C SER A 110 -2.59 17.10 22.03
N LYS A 111 -1.51 17.73 22.53
CA LYS A 111 -0.42 17.03 23.22
C LYS A 111 -0.90 16.19 24.40
N ASN A 112 -1.98 16.62 25.06
CA ASN A 112 -2.56 15.99 26.24
C ASN A 112 -3.71 15.03 25.91
N SER A 113 -3.96 14.76 24.62
CA SER A 113 -5.05 13.90 24.18
C SER A 113 -4.74 12.43 24.51
N LYS A 114 -5.51 11.82 25.41
CA LYS A 114 -5.40 10.38 25.73
C LYS A 114 -5.60 9.49 24.49
N GLY A 115 -6.42 9.92 23.52
CA GLY A 115 -6.63 9.21 22.25
C GLY A 115 -5.37 9.14 21.35
N LYS A 116 -4.39 10.02 21.57
CA LYS A 116 -3.14 10.04 20.81
C LYS A 116 -2.35 8.74 20.96
N GLU A 117 -2.28 8.19 22.17
CA GLU A 117 -1.55 6.94 22.43
C GLU A 117 -2.24 5.74 21.77
N VAL A 118 -3.57 5.69 21.80
CA VAL A 118 -4.36 4.66 21.10
C VAL A 118 -4.08 4.70 19.61
N LEU A 119 -4.02 5.89 19.00
CA LEU A 119 -3.80 6.06 17.56
C LEU A 119 -2.32 6.20 17.17
N ARG A 120 -1.40 5.95 18.11
CA ARG A 120 0.04 6.09 17.87
C ARG A 120 0.47 5.22 16.69
N GLY A 121 1.18 5.84 15.75
CA GLY A 121 1.61 5.21 14.49
C GLY A 121 0.66 5.45 13.32
N TYR A 122 -0.57 5.93 13.55
CA TYR A 122 -1.57 6.20 12.50
C TYR A 122 -1.88 7.69 12.32
N ILE A 123 -1.51 8.54 13.29
CA ILE A 123 -1.70 10.00 13.24
C ILE A 123 -1.16 10.59 11.94
N GLY A 124 -1.97 11.43 11.28
CA GLY A 124 -1.64 12.07 10.02
C GLY A 124 -1.65 11.15 8.79
N LYS A 125 -2.03 9.88 8.94
CA LYS A 125 -2.09 8.90 7.84
C LYS A 125 -3.53 8.62 7.43
N THR A 126 -3.70 8.21 6.18
CA THR A 126 -4.92 7.52 5.75
C THR A 126 -4.90 6.10 6.29
N ILE A 127 -6.01 5.71 6.90
CA ILE A 127 -6.27 4.36 7.37
C ILE A 127 -7.41 3.74 6.56
N TYR A 128 -7.35 2.42 6.43
CA TYR A 128 -8.31 1.59 5.71
C TYR A 128 -8.85 0.53 6.65
N TYR A 129 -10.15 0.28 6.59
CA TYR A 129 -10.86 -0.63 7.49
C TYR A 129 -12.15 -1.12 6.82
N LEU A 130 -12.71 -2.23 7.26
CA LEU A 130 -13.87 -2.83 6.58
C LEU A 130 -15.19 -2.14 6.90
N SER A 131 -15.38 -1.74 8.15
CA SER A 131 -16.63 -1.12 8.62
C SER A 131 -16.38 -0.29 9.87
N ASP A 132 -17.30 0.65 10.16
CA ASP A 132 -17.18 1.49 11.37
C ASP A 132 -17.23 0.64 12.66
N LYS A 133 -17.88 -0.54 12.59
CA LYS A 133 -17.86 -1.54 13.66
C LYS A 133 -16.45 -2.12 13.86
N ALA A 134 -15.81 -2.60 12.78
CA ALA A 134 -14.45 -3.14 12.85
C ALA A 134 -13.43 -2.08 13.34
N LEU A 135 -13.61 -0.82 12.93
CA LEU A 135 -12.81 0.29 13.44
C LEU A 135 -13.03 0.50 14.94
N SER A 136 -14.28 0.49 15.40
CA SER A 136 -14.62 0.65 16.81
C SER A 136 -14.01 -0.47 17.66
N GLU A 137 -14.15 -1.72 17.24
CA GLU A 137 -13.54 -2.89 17.89
C GLU A 137 -12.03 -2.76 17.99
N TRP A 138 -11.36 -2.37 16.91
CA TRP A 138 -9.90 -2.17 16.89
C TRP A 138 -9.45 -1.06 17.86
N ILE A 139 -10.22 0.04 17.96
CA ILE A 139 -9.94 1.11 18.91
C ILE A 139 -10.10 0.60 20.35
N ILE A 140 -11.18 -0.12 20.65
CA ILE A 140 -11.45 -0.67 21.97
C ILE A 140 -10.32 -1.61 22.42
N GLU A 141 -9.87 -2.49 21.51
CA GLU A 141 -8.76 -3.41 21.76
C GLU A 141 -7.45 -2.68 22.08
N ARG A 142 -7.15 -1.58 21.38
CA ARG A 142 -5.96 -0.77 21.66
C ARG A 142 -6.08 0.12 22.89
N ALA A 143 -7.29 0.51 23.27
CA ALA A 143 -7.54 1.39 24.41
C ALA A 143 -7.36 0.71 25.79
N SER A 144 -7.06 -0.59 25.82
CA SER A 144 -6.93 -1.45 27.02
C SER A 144 -8.24 -1.62 27.80
N ARG A 145 -8.28 -2.60 28.73
CA ARG A 145 -9.51 -3.12 29.38
C ARG A 145 -10.40 -2.08 30.08
N LYS A 146 -9.91 -0.88 30.43
CA LYS A 146 -10.72 0.15 31.10
C LYS A 146 -10.63 1.49 30.37
N ILE A 147 -11.54 1.69 29.42
CA ILE A 147 -11.64 2.93 28.65
C ILE A 147 -12.30 4.01 29.52
N SER A 148 -11.50 4.95 30.03
CA SER A 148 -12.00 6.11 30.78
C SER A 148 -12.93 7.00 29.93
N THR A 149 -13.87 7.71 30.56
CA THR A 149 -14.77 8.65 29.89
C THR A 149 -14.03 9.71 29.08
N ASP A 150 -12.90 10.21 29.60
CA ASP A 150 -12.04 11.17 28.90
C ASP A 150 -11.46 10.60 27.61
N LEU A 151 -11.07 9.33 27.63
CA LEU A 151 -10.54 8.65 26.45
C LEU A 151 -11.64 8.47 25.40
N LYS A 152 -12.85 8.06 25.80
CA LYS A 152 -14.01 7.98 24.89
C LYS A 152 -14.29 9.33 24.23
N LYS A 153 -14.35 10.41 25.02
CA LYS A 153 -14.55 11.78 24.51
C LYS A 153 -13.43 12.20 23.56
N SER A 154 -12.17 11.97 23.94
CA SER A 154 -11.00 12.30 23.13
C SER A 154 -11.02 11.60 21.77
N ILE A 155 -11.32 10.30 21.74
CA ILE A 155 -11.42 9.53 20.50
C ILE A 155 -12.63 10.01 19.67
N ASN A 156 -13.79 10.20 20.30
CA ASN A 156 -14.98 10.69 19.58
C ASN A 156 -14.79 12.09 19.01
N ASN A 157 -14.01 12.97 19.64
CA ASN A 157 -13.66 14.26 19.04
C ASN A 157 -12.78 14.06 17.80
N ILE A 158 -11.72 13.24 17.90
CA ILE A 158 -10.81 12.96 16.77
C ILE A 158 -11.56 12.38 15.56
N PHE A 159 -12.45 11.41 15.80
CA PHE A 159 -13.20 10.77 14.73
C PHE A 159 -14.44 11.59 14.31
N GLY A 160 -15.03 12.35 15.23
CA GLY A 160 -16.16 13.23 14.97
C GLY A 160 -15.80 14.35 13.99
N ASP A 161 -14.60 14.93 14.11
CA ASP A 161 -14.07 15.94 13.19
C ASP A 161 -13.96 15.41 11.73
N ILE A 162 -13.87 14.09 11.57
CA ILE A 162 -13.81 13.42 10.26
C ILE A 162 -15.11 12.65 9.93
N GLY A 163 -16.19 12.92 10.65
CA GLY A 163 -17.54 12.38 10.38
C GLY A 163 -17.75 10.92 10.78
N ILE A 164 -16.92 10.35 11.65
CA ILE A 164 -17.00 8.96 12.11
C ILE A 164 -17.39 8.92 13.59
N LYS A 165 -18.42 8.14 13.93
CA LYS A 165 -18.84 7.93 15.31
C LYS A 165 -18.32 6.59 15.82
N ILE A 166 -17.49 6.62 16.86
CA ILE A 166 -16.97 5.41 17.51
C ILE A 166 -17.93 4.96 18.58
N LYS A 167 -18.37 3.70 18.49
CA LYS A 167 -19.20 3.06 19.51
C LYS A 167 -18.29 2.36 20.51
N PHE A 168 -18.57 2.52 21.80
CA PHE A 168 -17.78 1.96 22.91
C PHE A 168 -18.65 1.03 23.77
N ASP A 169 -19.59 0.38 23.09
CA ASP A 169 -20.66 -0.45 23.67
C ASP A 169 -20.09 -1.77 24.19
#